data_AF-A0A7V7WRV1-F1
#
_entry.id   AF-A0A7V7WRV1-F1
#
_cell.length_a   1.000
_cell.length_b   1.000
_cell.length_c   1.000
_cell.angle_alpha   90.00
_cell.angle_beta   90.00
_cell.angle_gamma   90.00
#
_symmetry.space_group_name_H-M   'P 1'
#
loop_
_entity.id
_entity.type
_entity.pdbx_description
1 polymer ?
#
loop_
_entity_poly.entity_id
_entity_poly.type
_entity_poly.pdbx_seq_one_letter_code
_entity_poly.pdbx_strand_id
1 'polypeptide(L)' 'MAERKCFLQRIRPQLWAEIERLAQAELCGANGQIEYLPRKGMRARQAPAAAADQRKRERPRDNPES' A
#
# COMPACT_ATOMS: atom_id res chain seq x y z
N MET A 1 -21.48 3.47 -14.25
CA MET A 1 -20.00 3.44 -14.14
C MET A 1 -19.51 4.89 -14.17
N ALA A 2 -18.56 5.27 -13.31
CA ALA A 2 -17.92 6.57 -13.43
C ALA A 2 -17.21 6.70 -14.79
N GLU A 3 -17.16 7.92 -15.34
CA GLU A 3 -16.49 8.19 -16.60
C GLU A 3 -15.01 7.79 -16.52
N ARG A 4 -14.55 6.95 -17.44
CA ARG A 4 -13.15 6.51 -17.50
C ARG A 4 -12.33 7.55 -18.25
N LYS A 5 -11.45 8.26 -17.55
CA LYS A 5 -10.51 9.20 -18.17
C LYS A 5 -9.25 8.46 -18.60
N CYS A 6 -8.91 8.55 -19.88
CA CYS A 6 -7.63 8.08 -20.38
C CYS A 6 -6.60 9.21 -20.30
N PHE A 7 -5.40 8.92 -19.82
CA PHE A 7 -4.34 9.92 -19.68
C PHE A 7 -2.98 9.31 -20.02
N LEU A 8 -2.13 10.08 -20.68
CA LEU A 8 -0.77 9.66 -21.02
C LEU A 8 0.13 9.76 -19.79
N GLN A 9 0.74 8.64 -19.40
CA GLN A 9 1.69 8.60 -18.29
C GLN A 9 3.12 8.50 -18.79
N ARG A 10 4.00 9.37 -18.28
CA ARG A 10 5.44 9.24 -18.46
C ARG A 10 6.00 8.32 -17.38
N ILE A 11 6.20 7.06 -17.72
CA ILE A 11 6.74 6.01 -16.84
C ILE A 11 8.02 5.47 -17.44
N ARG A 12 9.03 5.20 -16.61
CA ARG A 12 10.27 4.55 -17.06
C ARG A 12 9.96 3.11 -17.53
N PRO A 13 10.53 2.62 -18.65
CA PRO A 13 10.21 1.29 -19.16
C PRO A 13 10.41 0.16 -18.14
N GLN A 14 11.43 0.26 -17.30
CA GLN A 14 11.74 -0.73 -16.26
C GLN A 14 10.65 -0.76 -15.18
N LEU A 15 10.10 0.40 -14.83
CA LEU A 15 9.00 0.49 -13.87
C LEU A 15 7.71 -0.06 -14.47
N TRP A 16 7.49 0.15 -15.77
CA TRP A 16 6.33 -0.41 -16.47
C TRP A 16 6.35 -1.95 -16.45
N ALA A 17 7.48 -2.57 -16.79
CA ALA A 17 7.64 -4.01 -16.74
C ALA A 17 7.37 -4.59 -15.34
N GLU A 18 7.78 -3.86 -14.28
CA GLU A 18 7.51 -4.26 -12.89
C GLU A 18 6.02 -4.22 -12.56
N ILE A 19 5.31 -3.18 -13.02
CA ILE A 19 3.85 -3.04 -12.85
C ILE A 19 3.12 -4.17 -13.57
N GLU A 20 3.52 -4.49 -14.81
CA GLU A 20 2.93 -5.59 -15.58
C GLU A 20 3.13 -6.93 -14.89
N ARG A 21 4.33 -7.18 -14.35
CA ARG A 21 4.62 -8.42 -13.60
C ARG A 21 3.72 -8.54 -12.36
N LEU A 22 3.55 -7.46 -11.60
CA LEU A 22 2.68 -7.43 -10.43
C LEU A 22 1.21 -7.64 -10.82
N ALA A 23 0.76 -6.99 -11.88
CA ALA A 23 -0.61 -7.14 -12.37
C ALA A 23 -0.91 -8.60 -12.76
N GLN A 24 0.01 -9.24 -13.47
CA GLN A 24 -0.10 -10.65 -13.84
C GLN A 24 -0.14 -11.57 -12.61
N ALA A 25 0.72 -11.31 -11.61
CA ALA A 25 0.75 -12.08 -10.37
C ALA A 25 -0.55 -11.96 -9.56
N GLU A 26 -1.21 -10.80 -9.59
CA GLU A 26 -2.47 -10.53 -8.88
C GLU A 26 -3.72 -10.78 -9.74
N LEU A 27 -3.56 -11.35 -10.95
CA LEU A 27 -4.64 -11.61 -11.91
C LEU A 27 -5.50 -10.37 -12.21
N CYS A 28 -4.86 -9.20 -12.26
CA CYS A 28 -5.48 -7.93 -12.58
C CYS A 28 -4.83 -7.28 -13.81
N GLY A 29 -5.48 -6.26 -14.37
CA GLY A 29 -4.89 -5.47 -15.46
C GLY A 29 -3.93 -4.42 -14.92
N ALA A 30 -3.00 -3.95 -15.76
CA ALA A 30 -2.04 -2.90 -15.40
C ALA A 30 -2.72 -1.63 -14.84
N ASN A 31 -3.89 -1.26 -15.37
CA ASN A 31 -4.67 -0.12 -14.85
C ASN A 31 -5.15 -0.32 -13.40
N GLY A 32 -5.51 -1.56 -13.03
CA GLY A 32 -5.88 -1.89 -11.65
C GLY A 32 -4.69 -1.71 -10.70
N GLN A 33 -3.51 -2.15 -11.13
CA GLN A 33 -2.29 -2.00 -10.35
C GLN A 33 -1.83 -0.54 -10.22
N ILE A 34 -1.98 0.25 -11.30
CA ILE A 34 -1.70 1.69 -11.31
C ILE A 34 -2.58 2.46 -10.33
N GLU A 35 -3.83 2.05 -10.10
CA GLU A 35 -4.69 2.66 -9.08
C GLU A 35 -4.32 2.18 -7.66
N TYR A 36 -4.03 0.89 -7.51
CA TYR A 36 -3.77 0.28 -6.22
C TYR A 36 -2.48 0.79 -5.56
N LEU A 37 -1.36 0.82 -6.30
CA LEU A 37 -0.04 1.15 -5.75
C LEU A 37 0.04 2.56 -5.12
N PRO A 38 -0.45 3.64 -5.76
CA PRO A 38 -0.50 4.96 -5.14
C PRO A 38 -1.39 4.99 -3.89
N ARG A 39 -2.56 4.34 -3.94
CA ARG A 39 -3.48 4.28 -2.81
C ARG A 39 -2.85 3.55 -1.62
N LYS A 40 -2.16 2.43 -1.88
CA LYS A 40 -1.39 1.69 -0.87
C LYS A 40 -0.29 2.57 -0.27
N GLY A 41 0.49 3.27 -1.08
CA GLY A 41 1.55 4.17 -0.62
C GLY A 41 1.02 5.35 0.20
N MET A 42 -0.12 5.93 -0.18
CA MET A 42 -0.78 6.99 0.57
C MET A 42 -1.32 6.47 1.91
N ARG A 43 -1.97 5.31 1.93
CA ARG A 43 -2.41 4.66 3.18
C ARG A 43 -1.24 4.37 4.11
N ALA A 44 -0.10 3.90 3.58
CA ALA A 44 1.10 3.65 4.36
C ALA A 44 1.69 4.93 4.98
N ARG A 45 1.57 6.08 4.30
CA ARG A 45 2.00 7.40 4.82
C ARG A 45 1.00 8.02 5.80
N GLN A 46 -0.29 7.79 5.57
CA GLN A 46 -1.38 8.33 6.40
C GLN A 46 -1.65 7.49 7.64
N ALA A 47 -1.23 6.22 7.64
CA ALA A 47 -1.21 5.44 8.87
C ALA A 47 -0.34 6.19 9.88
N PRO A 48 -0.92 6.73 10.97
CA PRO A 48 -0.11 7.33 12.01
C PRO A 48 0.73 6.22 12.62
N ALA A 49 1.65 6.57 13.50
CA ALA A 49 2.41 5.68 14.37
C ALA A 49 1.53 4.78 15.30
N ALA A 50 0.38 4.27 14.85
CA ALA A 50 -0.58 3.44 15.56
C ALA A 50 -0.01 2.07 15.95
N ALA A 51 0.97 1.55 15.22
CA ALA A 51 1.72 0.37 15.64
C ALA A 51 2.66 0.65 16.83
N ALA A 52 3.08 1.92 17.03
CA ALA A 52 3.91 2.30 18.18
C ALA A 52 3.06 2.47 19.45
N ASP A 53 1.79 2.85 19.33
CA ASP A 53 0.86 2.97 20.48
C ASP A 53 0.37 1.58 20.94
N GLN A 54 0.11 0.63 20.03
CA GLN A 54 -0.27 -0.75 20.41
C GLN A 54 0.84 -1.47 21.19
N ARG A 55 2.11 -1.38 20.77
CA ARG A 55 3.25 -1.96 21.52
C ARG A 55 3.49 -1.32 22.89
N LYS A 56 3.00 -0.09 23.11
CA LYS A 56 3.10 0.60 24.41
C LYS A 56 1.96 0.20 25.35
N ARG A 57 0.79 -0.16 24.81
CA ARG A 57 -0.38 -0.66 25.54
C ARG A 57 -0.31 -2.15 25.85
N GLU A 58 0.36 -2.93 24.99
CA GLU A 58 0.54 -4.39 25.14
C GLU A 58 1.70 -4.80 26.06
N ARG A 59 2.37 -3.87 26.76
CA ARG A 59 3.18 -4.23 27.93
C ARG A 59 2.33 -4.10 29.19
N PRO A 60 1.56 -5.13 29.59
CA PRO A 60 1.11 -5.19 30.97
C PRO A 60 2.36 -5.20 31.86
N ARG A 61 2.32 -4.42 32.94
CA ARG A 61 3.29 -4.51 34.03
C ARG A 61 3.10 -5.88 34.70
N ASP A 62 3.70 -6.92 34.13
CA ASP A 62 4.01 -8.12 34.90
C ASP A 62 5.21 -7.78 35.78
N ASN A 63 4.90 -7.21 36.95
CA ASN A 63 5.79 -7.31 38.10
C ASN A 63 5.01 -7.98 39.24
N PRO A 64 5.27 -9.26 39.54
CA PRO A 64 4.77 -9.89 40.74
C PRO A 64 5.68 -9.44 41.89
N GLU A 65 5.26 -8.43 42.67
CA GLU A 65 5.96 -8.12 43.92
C GLU A 65 5.44 -9.00 45.06
N SER A 66 6.34 -9.88 45.49
CA SER A 66 6.62 -10.42 46.84
C SER A 66 5.51 -11.10 47.65
#